data_AF-A0AAE6BGG4-F1
#
_entry.id   AF-A0AAE6BGG4-F1
#
_cell.length_a   1.000
_cell.length_b   1.000
_cell.length_c   1.000
_cell.angle_alpha   90.00
_cell.angle_beta   90.00
_cell.angle_gamma   90.00
#
_symmetry.space_group_name_H-M   'P 1'
#
loop_
_entity.id
_entity.type
_entity.pdbx_description
1 polymer ?
#
loop_
_entity_poly.entity_id
_entity_poly.type
_entity_poly.pdbx_seq_one_letter_code
_entity_poly.pdbx_strand_id
1 'polypeptide(L)'
;MADHPAAVEAIGSLTRTQEEALRAIAFFRRQRKVGRGWLVGDKRLSEKLVERLEKMELVEESFIRGEPVLQLTIVGQAIKAQLLQ
;
A
#
# COMPACT_ATOMS: atom_id res chain seq x y z
N MET A 1 11.83 18.21 4.56
CA MET A 1 11.44 17.35 5.68
C MET A 1 9.92 17.34 5.70
N ALA A 2 9.30 16.25 5.25
CA ALA A 2 7.86 16.17 5.11
C ALA A 2 7.23 15.95 6.49
N ASP A 3 6.88 17.05 7.15
CA ASP A 3 5.99 17.04 8.31
C ASP A 3 4.56 16.89 7.76
N HIS A 4 4.10 15.64 7.67
CA HIS A 4 2.73 15.33 7.28
C HIS A 4 2.01 14.77 8.50
N PRO A 5 1.28 15.60 9.27
CA PRO A 5 0.59 15.17 10.48
C PRO A 5 -0.35 13.98 10.23
N ALA A 6 -0.98 13.91 9.05
CA ALA A 6 -1.82 12.79 8.62
C ALA A 6 -1.06 11.45 8.52
N ALA A 7 0.22 11.45 8.14
CA ALA A 7 1.02 10.23 8.04
C ALA A 7 1.35 9.67 9.44
N VAL A 8 1.61 10.56 10.41
CA VAL A 8 1.95 10.18 11.78
C VAL A 8 0.73 9.60 12.51
N GLU A 9 -0.45 10.21 12.35
CA GLU A 9 -1.70 9.66 12.91
C GLU A 9 -2.09 8.32 12.27
N ALA A 10 -1.83 8.16 10.96
CA ALA A 10 -2.07 6.92 10.25
C ALA A 10 -1.15 5.78 10.72
N ILE A 11 0.12 6.05 11.05
CA ILE A 11 1.05 5.03 11.60
C ILE A 11 0.54 4.44 12.90
N GLY A 12 0.06 5.28 13.83
CA GLY A 12 -0.53 4.80 15.09
C GLY A 12 -1.80 3.96 14.90
N SER A 13 -2.40 3.99 13.71
CA SER A 13 -3.67 3.35 13.37
C SER A 13 -3.53 2.12 12.47
N LEU A 14 -2.32 1.84 11.95
CA LEU A 14 -2.09 0.69 11.06
C LEU A 14 -1.99 -0.61 11.85
N THR A 15 -2.73 -1.62 11.40
CA THR A 15 -2.55 -2.99 11.84
C THR A 15 -1.31 -3.60 11.17
N ARG A 16 -0.70 -4.60 11.82
CA ARG A 16 0.44 -5.35 11.28
C ARG A 16 0.21 -5.86 9.85
N THR A 17 -1.00 -6.34 9.55
CA THR A 17 -1.36 -6.81 8.20
C THR A 17 -1.33 -5.68 7.16
N GLN A 18 -1.75 -4.46 7.53
CA GLN A 18 -1.69 -3.31 6.63
C GLN A 18 -0.26 -2.84 6.41
N GLU A 19 0.58 -2.82 7.46
CA GLU A 19 2.01 -2.52 7.33
C GLU A 19 2.72 -3.52 6.41
N GLU A 20 2.47 -4.82 6.59
CA GLU A 20 3.04 -5.85 5.73
C GLU A 20 2.59 -5.73 4.28
N ALA A 21 1.33 -5.32 4.05
CA ALA A 21 0.82 -5.05 2.71
C ALA A 21 1.51 -3.84 2.07
N LEU A 22 1.67 -2.73 2.79
CA LEU A 22 2.40 -1.55 2.31
C LEU A 22 3.86 -1.88 1.97
N ARG A 23 4.54 -2.64 2.84
CA ARG A 23 5.91 -3.10 2.59
C ARG A 23 5.98 -3.96 1.32
N ALA A 24 5.04 -4.89 1.15
CA ALA A 24 5.01 -5.76 -0.03
C ALA A 24 4.75 -4.99 -1.32
N ILE A 25 3.77 -4.09 -1.34
CA ILE A 25 3.46 -3.23 -2.51
C ILE A 25 4.68 -2.39 -2.90
N ALA A 26 5.40 -1.87 -1.90
CA ALA A 26 6.55 -1.04 -2.15
C ALA A 26 7.83 -1.79 -2.55
N PHE A 27 7.90 -3.10 -2.26
CA PHE A 27 9.07 -3.93 -2.52
C PHE A 27 8.93 -4.75 -3.80
N PHE A 28 7.76 -5.39 -3.99
CA PHE A 28 7.55 -6.31 -5.11
C PHE A 28 7.10 -5.57 -6.37
N ARG A 29 7.94 -5.61 -7.40
CA ARG A 29 7.58 -5.13 -8.74
C ARG A 29 6.53 -6.00 -9.42
N ARG A 30 6.53 -7.30 -9.15
CA ARG A 30 5.58 -8.23 -9.76
C ARG A 30 4.27 -8.19 -8.98
N GLN A 31 3.24 -7.68 -9.64
CA GLN A 31 1.89 -7.60 -9.11
C GLN A 31 0.90 -8.16 -10.14
N ARG A 32 -0.19 -8.74 -9.67
CA ARG A 32 -1.28 -9.22 -10.52
C ARG A 32 -2.59 -9.11 -9.79
N LYS A 33 -3.60 -8.55 -10.45
CA LYS A 33 -4.98 -8.59 -9.97
C LYS A 33 -5.54 -10.01 -10.11
N VAL A 34 -6.09 -10.58 -9.03
CA VAL A 34 -6.64 -11.94 -9.00
C VAL A 34 -8.05 -11.89 -8.41
N GLY A 35 -9.05 -12.00 -9.29
CA GLY A 35 -10.43 -11.70 -8.93
C GLY A 35 -10.55 -10.23 -8.49
N ARG A 36 -11.06 -10.01 -7.28
CA ARG A 36 -11.13 -8.67 -6.66
C ARG A 36 -9.97 -8.35 -5.73
N GLY A 37 -9.06 -9.31 -5.51
CA GLY A 37 -7.87 -9.13 -4.70
C GLY A 37 -6.62 -8.98 -5.56
N TRP A 38 -5.47 -8.98 -4.89
CA TRP A 38 -4.17 -8.82 -5.51
C TRP A 38 -3.20 -9.90 -5.06
N LEU A 39 -2.33 -10.29 -5.98
CA LEU A 39 -1.12 -11.03 -5.69
C LEU A 39 0.06 -10.09 -5.89
N VAL A 40 0.81 -9.83 -4.82
CA VAL A 40 1.96 -8.93 -4.80
C VAL A 40 3.16 -9.73 -4.32
N GLY A 41 4.07 -10.08 -5.23
CA GLY A 41 5.08 -11.10 -4.96
C GLY A 41 4.46 -12.44 -4.57
N ASP A 42 4.75 -12.91 -3.35
CA ASP A 42 4.16 -14.09 -2.72
C ASP A 42 2.93 -13.78 -1.85
N LYS A 43 2.63 -12.50 -1.59
CA LYS A 43 1.52 -12.11 -0.70
C LYS A 43 0.20 -11.96 -1.46
N ARG A 44 -0.86 -12.53 -0.89
CA ARG A 44 -2.24 -12.34 -1.35
C ARG A 44 -2.92 -11.26 -0.53
N LEU A 45 -3.28 -10.15 -1.17
CA LEU A 45 -4.03 -9.06 -0.57
C LEU A 45 -5.52 -9.23 -0.93
N SER A 46 -6.37 -9.24 0.08
CA SER A 46 -7.82 -9.33 -0.12
C SER A 46 -8.37 -7.99 -0.59
N GLU A 47 -9.49 -8.00 -1.33
CA GLU A 47 -10.22 -6.79 -1.76
C GLU A 47 -10.42 -5.82 -0.59
N LYS A 48 -10.99 -6.30 0.52
CA LYS A 48 -11.23 -5.49 1.74
C LYS A 48 -9.98 -4.83 2.30
N LEU A 49 -8.84 -5.51 2.21
CA LEU A 49 -7.57 -4.96 2.71
C LEU A 49 -7.10 -3.83 1.79
N VAL A 50 -7.17 -4.04 0.48
CA VAL A 50 -6.80 -3.02 -0.52
C VAL A 50 -7.73 -1.81 -0.43
N GLU A 51 -9.05 -2.02 -0.39
CA GLU A 51 -10.03 -0.95 -0.21
C GLU A 51 -9.78 -0.13 1.06
N ARG A 52 -9.33 -0.79 2.14
CA ARG A 52 -9.01 -0.08 3.40
C ARG A 52 -7.76 0.77 3.24
N LEU A 53 -6.73 0.29 2.54
CA LEU A 53 -5.52 1.05 2.27
C LEU A 53 -5.77 2.24 1.33
N GLU A 54 -6.65 2.06 0.33
CA GLU A 54 -7.08 3.13 -0.58
C GLU A 54 -7.89 4.21 0.17
N LYS A 55 -8.80 3.82 1.07
CA LYS A 55 -9.56 4.75 1.92
C LYS A 55 -8.68 5.54 2.90
N MET A 56 -7.51 5.00 3.25
CA MET A 56 -6.50 5.69 4.04
C MET A 56 -5.53 6.50 3.17
N GLU A 57 -5.79 6.57 1.86
CA GLU A 57 -4.97 7.27 0.86
C GLU A 57 -3.52 6.79 0.84
N LEU A 58 -3.24 5.52 1.20
CA LEU A 58 -1.89 4.99 1.26
C LEU A 58 -1.46 4.33 -0.04
N VAL A 59 -2.42 3.78 -0.76
CA VAL A 59 -2.23 3.11 -2.03
C VAL A 59 -3.29 3.56 -3.02
N GLU A 60 -2.97 3.41 -4.29
CA GLU A 60 -3.91 3.60 -5.38
C GLU A 60 -3.70 2.51 -6.43
N GLU A 61 -4.78 2.11 -7.10
CA GLU A 61 -4.69 1.33 -8.34
C GLU A 61 -4.33 2.26 -9.50
N SER A 62 -3.24 1.93 -10.19
CA SER A 62 -2.79 2.61 -11.40
C SER A 62 -2.59 1.61 -12.53
N PHE A 63 -2.41 2.11 -13.76
CA PHE A 63 -2.19 1.25 -14.93
C PHE A 63 -0.82 1.55 -15.55
N ILE A 64 0.05 0.54 -15.59
CA ILE A 64 1.35 0.61 -16.25
C ILE A 64 1.32 -0.33 -17.45
N ARG A 65 1.50 0.21 -18.66
CA ARG A 65 1.47 -0.56 -19.93
C ARG A 65 0.17 -1.38 -20.10
N GLY A 66 -0.95 -0.86 -19.61
CA GLY A 66 -2.25 -1.54 -19.66
C GLY A 66 -2.45 -2.60 -18.58
N GLU A 67 -1.47 -2.86 -17.72
CA GLU A 67 -1.61 -3.78 -16.60
C GLU A 67 -1.92 -3.01 -15.30
N PRO A 68 -2.90 -3.47 -14.50
CA PRO A 68 -3.19 -2.86 -13.22
C PRO A 68 -2.05 -3.15 -12.23
N VAL A 69 -1.62 -2.12 -11.50
CA VAL A 69 -0.64 -2.20 -10.41
C VAL A 69 -1.13 -1.41 -9.20
N LEU A 70 -0.77 -1.85 -7.99
CA LEU A 70 -0.91 -1.02 -6.79
C LEU A 70 0.37 -0.20 -6.62
N GLN A 71 0.20 1.11 -6.44
CA GLN A 71 1.28 2.03 -6.14
C GLN A 71 1.05 2.66 -4.77
N LEU A 72 2.14 2.99 -4.06
CA LEU A 72 2.03 3.84 -2.88
C LEU A 72 1.82 5.29 -3.32
N THR A 73 0.89 5.97 -2.67
CA THR A 73 0.70 7.42 -2.80
C THR A 73 1.83 8.17 -2.10
N ILE A 74 1.82 9.51 -2.14
CA ILE A 74 2.74 10.35 -1.37
C ILE A 74 2.61 10.05 0.14
N VAL A 75 1.39 9.90 0.65
CA VAL A 75 1.14 9.58 2.07
C VAL A 75 1.66 8.18 2.39
N GLY A 76 1.39 7.19 1.54
CA GLY A 76 1.89 5.82 1.71
C GLY A 76 3.41 5.74 1.71
N GLN A 77 4.10 6.53 0.87
CA GLN A 77 5.56 6.60 0.84
C GLN A 77 6.13 7.24 2.12
N ALA A 78 5.51 8.31 2.63
CA ALA A 78 5.92 8.95 3.88
C ALA A 78 5.80 7.97 5.07
N ILE A 79 4.68 7.25 5.17
CA ILE A 79 4.46 6.23 6.19
C ILE A 79 5.50 5.11 6.07
N LYS A 80 5.68 4.56 4.86
CA LYS A 80 6.67 3.51 4.63
C LYS A 80 8.07 3.95 5.09
N ALA A 81 8.46 5.19 4.80
CA ALA A 81 9.75 5.71 5.21
C ALA A 81 9.91 5.70 6.74
N GLN A 82 8.85 6.03 7.49
CA GLN A 82 8.85 5.98 8.96
C GLN A 82 8.82 4.54 9.51
N LEU A 83 8.19 3.58 8.81
CA LEU A 83 8.16 2.16 9.21
C LEU A 83 9.49 1.42 9.03
N LEU A 84 10.40 1.95 8.21
CA LEU A 84 11.69 1.33 7.86
C LEU A 84 12.90 2.01 8.54
N GLN A 85 12.66 2.96 9.44
CA GLN A 85 13.66 3.47 10.38
C GLN A 85 13.67 2.62 11.65
#